data_AF-A0A7J5UJY5-F1
#
_entry.id   AF-A0A7J5UJY5-F1
#
_cell.length_a   1.000
_cell.length_b   1.000
_cell.length_c   1.000
_cell.angle_alpha   90.00
_cell.angle_beta   90.00
_cell.angle_gamma   90.00
#
_symmetry.space_group_name_H-M   'P 1'
#
loop_
_entity.id
_entity.type
_entity.pdbx_description
1 polymer ?
#
loop_
_entity_poly.entity_id
_entity_poly.type
_entity_poly.pdbx_seq_one_letter_code
_entity_poly.pdbx_strand_id
1 'polypeptide(L)'
;MGVSRPHAAPRPGRRAGHRSAVSGGVVDVQAYTEVLGREECLRLLAAVPVGWLAYCDGGDPEVVPVNFVLDGDEVVVRSGYGGKLAAAARGAVMALAVSELDTSARTGWSVVVRGPARLVEDTDPDAGAWLAAPSPWAPGEKEFAVVVRAAEVTGRRLARP
;
A
#
# COMPACT_ATOMS: atom_id res chain seq x y z
N MET A 1 46.95 -50.07 -28.61
CA MET A 1 47.38 -48.71 -28.99
C MET A 1 46.39 -48.15 -29.99
N GLY A 2 45.85 -46.95 -29.74
CA GLY A 2 45.14 -46.15 -30.74
C GLY A 2 43.62 -46.11 -30.56
N VAL A 3 43.12 -45.20 -29.72
CA VAL A 3 42.57 -43.86 -30.04
C VAL A 3 41.05 -43.85 -30.28
N SER A 4 40.33 -43.50 -29.21
CA SER A 4 38.95 -43.02 -29.22
C SER A 4 38.78 -41.80 -30.12
N ARG A 5 37.76 -41.81 -30.98
CA ARG A 5 37.26 -40.62 -31.70
C ARG A 5 35.99 -40.10 -31.02
N PRO A 6 35.84 -38.78 -30.83
CA PRO A 6 34.71 -38.21 -30.09
C PRO A 6 33.42 -38.14 -30.93
N HIS A 7 32.31 -38.36 -30.23
CA HIS A 7 30.93 -38.21 -30.68
C HIS A 7 30.63 -36.74 -31.02
N ALA A 8 30.13 -36.48 -32.22
CA ALA A 8 29.75 -35.15 -32.68
C ALA A 8 28.45 -34.68 -32.00
N ALA A 9 28.47 -33.48 -31.42
CA ALA A 9 27.29 -32.83 -30.83
C ALA A 9 26.33 -32.30 -31.91
N PRO A 10 24.99 -32.36 -31.72
CA PRO A 10 24.04 -31.80 -32.65
C PRO A 10 23.95 -30.27 -32.56
N ARG A 11 23.80 -29.61 -33.72
CA ARG A 11 23.72 -28.15 -33.88
C ARG A 11 22.45 -27.56 -33.23
N PRO A 12 22.51 -26.34 -32.67
CA PRO A 12 21.32 -25.71 -32.09
C PRO A 12 20.34 -25.27 -33.17
N GLY A 13 19.09 -25.72 -33.02
CA GLY A 13 17.96 -25.32 -33.86
C GLY A 13 17.61 -23.85 -33.67
N ARG A 14 17.56 -23.12 -34.78
CA ARG A 14 17.12 -21.73 -34.87
C ARG A 14 15.60 -21.65 -34.66
N ARG A 15 15.16 -21.42 -33.42
CA ARG A 15 13.76 -21.05 -33.15
C ARG A 15 13.56 -19.57 -33.45
N ALA A 16 12.79 -19.29 -34.50
CA ALA A 16 12.30 -17.96 -34.79
C ALA A 16 11.31 -17.54 -33.69
N GLY A 17 11.72 -16.62 -32.82
CA GLY A 17 10.81 -15.98 -31.88
C GLY A 17 9.88 -15.04 -32.63
N HIS A 18 8.59 -15.36 -32.66
CA HIS A 18 7.55 -14.40 -33.01
C HIS A 18 7.61 -13.23 -32.02
N ARG A 19 8.13 -12.09 -32.47
CA ARG A 19 7.92 -10.81 -31.79
C ARG A 19 6.48 -10.41 -32.05
N SER A 20 5.57 -10.75 -31.15
CA SER A 20 4.26 -10.12 -31.11
C SER A 20 4.48 -8.69 -30.62
N ALA A 21 4.42 -7.74 -31.55
CA ALA A 21 4.37 -6.32 -31.22
C ALA A 21 3.00 -6.07 -30.57
N VAL A 22 2.96 -6.07 -29.23
CA VAL A 22 1.84 -5.49 -28.52
C VAL A 22 1.94 -3.99 -28.78
N SER A 23 1.12 -3.49 -29.71
CA SER A 23 0.90 -2.06 -29.85
C SER A 23 0.36 -1.57 -28.50
N GLY A 24 1.22 -0.94 -27.73
CA GLY A 24 0.86 -0.23 -26.52
C GLY A 24 -0.05 0.94 -26.89
N GLY A 25 -1.34 0.65 -27.05
CA GLY A 25 -2.36 1.67 -26.88
C GLY A 25 -2.13 2.25 -25.50
N VAL A 26 -1.94 3.56 -25.42
CA VAL A 26 -2.00 4.27 -24.16
C VAL A 26 -3.42 4.07 -23.67
N VAL A 27 -3.61 3.06 -22.81
CA VAL A 27 -4.84 2.94 -22.03
C VAL A 27 -4.82 4.18 -21.15
N ASP A 28 -5.82 5.03 -21.27
CA ASP A 28 -6.01 6.09 -20.30
C ASP A 28 -6.23 5.42 -18.94
N VAL A 29 -5.18 5.42 -18.11
CA VAL A 29 -5.19 4.82 -16.78
C VAL A 29 -6.02 5.68 -15.81
N GLN A 30 -6.60 6.80 -16.28
CA GLN A 30 -7.31 7.75 -15.46
C GLN A 30 -8.81 7.76 -15.79
N ALA A 31 -9.50 6.66 -15.49
CA ALA A 31 -10.97 6.69 -15.40
C ALA A 31 -11.47 7.51 -14.18
N TYR A 32 -10.68 8.46 -13.66
CA TYR A 32 -11.01 9.34 -12.55
C TYR A 32 -11.53 10.67 -13.10
N THR A 33 -12.73 11.05 -12.71
CA THR A 33 -13.39 12.27 -13.20
C THR A 33 -12.97 13.52 -12.44
N GLU A 34 -12.43 13.37 -11.22
CA GLU A 34 -12.09 14.50 -10.35
C GLU A 34 -10.91 14.16 -9.43
N VAL A 35 -10.01 15.14 -9.23
CA VAL A 35 -8.97 15.12 -8.19
C VAL A 35 -9.49 15.86 -6.96
N LEU A 36 -9.42 15.20 -5.81
CA LEU A 36 -9.95 15.75 -4.55
C LEU A 36 -8.91 16.62 -3.84
N GLY A 37 -9.38 17.73 -3.26
CA GLY A 37 -8.57 18.57 -2.39
C GLY A 37 -8.30 17.89 -1.04
N ARG A 38 -7.22 18.32 -0.35
CA ARG A 38 -6.77 17.70 0.93
C ARG A 38 -7.87 17.60 1.97
N GLU A 39 -8.64 18.66 2.20
CA GLU A 39 -9.70 18.69 3.22
C GLU A 39 -10.78 17.63 2.94
N GLU A 40 -11.19 17.47 1.69
CA GLU A 40 -12.14 16.43 1.28
C GLU A 40 -11.54 15.03 1.49
N CYS A 41 -10.27 14.83 1.14
CA CYS A 41 -9.59 13.56 1.39
C CYS A 41 -9.57 13.20 2.88
N LEU A 42 -9.26 14.16 3.76
CA LEU A 42 -9.23 13.92 5.21
C LEU A 42 -10.64 13.64 5.77
N ARG A 43 -11.67 14.32 5.25
CA ARG A 43 -13.08 14.01 5.62
C ARG A 43 -13.47 12.59 5.23
N LEU A 44 -13.15 12.15 4.01
CA LEU A 44 -13.43 10.79 3.54
C LEU A 44 -12.63 9.74 4.30
N LEU A 45 -11.35 10.03 4.60
CA LEU A 45 -10.49 9.16 5.40
C LEU A 45 -11.05 8.96 6.82
N ALA A 46 -11.55 10.02 7.46
CA ALA A 46 -12.15 9.94 8.80
C ALA A 46 -13.50 9.19 8.83
N ALA A 47 -14.17 9.01 7.67
CA ALA A 47 -15.47 8.36 7.58
C ALA A 47 -15.39 6.82 7.54
N VAL A 48 -14.20 6.24 7.36
CA VAL A 48 -14.00 4.80 7.20
C VAL A 48 -13.07 4.24 8.29
N PRO A 49 -13.41 3.09 8.93
CA PRO A 49 -12.64 2.57 10.06
C PRO A 49 -11.47 1.66 9.64
N VAL A 50 -11.38 1.30 8.35
CA VAL A 50 -10.42 0.32 7.82
C VAL A 50 -9.85 0.81 6.49
N GLY A 51 -8.56 0.57 6.31
CA GLY A 51 -7.85 0.82 5.06
C GLY A 51 -6.81 -0.25 4.78
N TRP A 52 -6.11 -0.08 3.65
CA TRP A 52 -5.05 -0.94 3.18
C TRP A 52 -3.72 -0.25 3.42
N LEU A 53 -2.91 -0.77 4.35
CA LEU A 53 -1.58 -0.25 4.62
C LEU A 53 -0.57 -0.98 3.76
N ALA A 54 0.14 -0.23 2.93
CA ALA A 54 1.27 -0.69 2.14
C ALA A 54 2.59 -0.24 2.77
N TYR A 55 3.53 -1.17 2.90
CA TYR A 55 4.90 -0.92 3.37
C TYR A 55 5.87 -1.90 2.71
N CYS A 56 7.17 -1.61 2.81
CA CYS A 56 8.20 -2.55 2.39
C CYS A 56 8.95 -3.11 3.60
N ASP A 57 9.09 -4.43 3.67
CA ASP A 57 9.97 -5.10 4.61
C ASP A 57 11.05 -5.88 3.87
N GLY A 58 12.32 -5.65 4.18
CA GLY A 58 13.43 -6.27 3.45
C GLY A 58 13.51 -5.93 1.95
N GLY A 59 12.71 -4.99 1.45
CA GLY A 59 12.59 -4.67 0.02
C GLY A 59 11.37 -5.30 -0.65
N ASP A 60 10.68 -6.22 0.02
CA ASP A 60 9.45 -6.83 -0.48
C ASP A 60 8.22 -6.00 -0.08
N PRO A 61 7.34 -5.66 -1.03
CA PRO A 61 6.13 -4.91 -0.73
C PRO A 61 5.07 -5.80 -0.09
N GLU A 62 4.52 -5.35 1.02
CA GLU A 62 3.38 -5.95 1.69
C GLU A 62 2.20 -4.98 1.71
N VAL A 63 0.99 -5.51 1.57
CA VAL A 63 -0.27 -4.75 1.67
C VAL A 63 -1.22 -5.51 2.58
N VAL A 64 -1.60 -4.90 3.71
CA VAL A 64 -2.42 -5.55 4.73
C VAL A 64 -3.61 -4.66 5.13
N PRO A 65 -4.79 -5.25 5.40
CA PRO A 65 -5.90 -4.49 5.95
C PRO A 65 -5.60 -4.08 7.39
N VAL A 66 -5.89 -2.84 7.74
CA VAL A 66 -5.69 -2.29 9.08
C VAL A 66 -6.87 -1.43 9.51
N ASN A 67 -7.22 -1.51 10.79
CA ASN A 67 -7.97 -0.45 11.43
C ASN A 67 -7.02 0.69 11.76
N PHE A 68 -7.52 1.91 11.62
CA PHE A 68 -6.75 3.12 11.88
C PHE A 68 -7.66 4.20 12.48
N VAL A 69 -7.02 5.22 13.04
CA VAL A 69 -7.67 6.51 13.33
C VAL A 69 -6.84 7.64 12.74
N LEU A 70 -7.49 8.75 12.44
CA LEU A 70 -6.83 9.99 12.05
C LEU A 70 -6.85 10.94 13.26
N ASP A 71 -5.67 11.41 13.67
CA ASP A 71 -5.51 12.45 14.69
C ASP A 71 -4.67 13.59 14.10
N GLY A 72 -5.32 14.72 13.81
CA GLY A 72 -4.71 15.79 13.01
C GLY A 72 -4.21 15.29 11.66
N ASP A 73 -2.89 15.32 11.46
CA ASP A 73 -2.20 14.83 10.26
C ASP A 73 -1.52 13.46 10.49
N GLU A 74 -1.89 12.74 11.54
CA GLU A 74 -1.31 11.47 11.92
C GLU A 74 -2.30 10.33 11.75
N VAL A 75 -1.94 9.36 10.92
CA VAL A 75 -2.68 8.12 10.76
C VAL A 75 -2.10 7.10 11.72
N VAL A 76 -2.88 6.72 12.73
CA VAL A 76 -2.46 5.82 13.80
C VAL A 76 -2.99 4.42 13.52
N VAL A 77 -2.09 3.43 13.52
CA VAL A 77 -2.39 2.02 13.25
C VAL A 77 -1.81 1.16 14.37
N ARG A 78 -2.63 0.26 14.95
CA ARG A 78 -2.14 -0.73 15.90
C ARG A 78 -1.36 -1.85 15.23
N SER A 79 -0.27 -2.27 15.87
CA SER A 79 0.63 -3.33 15.41
C SER A 79 1.00 -4.29 16.53
N GLY A 80 1.24 -5.55 16.17
CA GLY A 80 2.06 -6.47 16.96
C GLY A 80 3.49 -6.48 16.43
N TYR A 81 4.31 -7.40 16.93
CA TYR A 81 5.63 -7.70 16.34
C TYR A 81 5.50 -8.15 14.87
N GLY A 82 6.50 -7.84 14.05
CA GLY A 82 6.57 -8.24 12.64
C GLY A 82 7.04 -7.14 11.69
N GLY A 83 6.91 -7.39 10.38
CA GLY A 83 7.44 -6.53 9.32
C GLY A 83 6.92 -5.10 9.36
N LYS A 84 5.62 -4.90 9.63
CA LYS A 84 5.02 -3.56 9.81
C LYS A 84 5.72 -2.74 10.91
N LEU A 85 5.92 -3.35 12.09
CA LEU A 85 6.59 -2.68 13.22
C LEU A 85 8.07 -2.41 12.89
N ALA A 86 8.75 -3.39 12.30
CA ALA A 86 10.16 -3.25 11.90
C ALA A 86 10.34 -2.14 10.84
N ALA A 87 9.43 -2.03 9.88
CA ALA A 87 9.44 -0.98 8.86
C ALA A 87 9.23 0.41 9.49
N ALA A 88 8.29 0.54 10.43
CA ALA A 88 8.08 1.79 11.17
C ALA A 88 9.31 2.18 12.00
N ALA A 89 9.98 1.21 12.64
CA ALA A 89 11.19 1.46 13.44
C ALA A 89 12.36 2.02 12.61
N ARG A 90 12.38 1.71 11.31
CA ARG A 90 13.37 2.23 10.37
C ARG A 90 13.00 3.58 9.75
N GLY A 91 11.85 4.16 10.12
CA GLY A 91 11.37 5.40 9.50
C GLY A 91 10.87 5.20 8.06
N ALA A 92 10.46 3.99 7.68
CA ALA A 92 10.08 3.69 6.31
C ALA A 92 8.87 4.53 5.85
N VAL A 93 8.82 4.82 4.55
CA VAL A 93 7.62 5.43 3.95
C VAL A 93 6.55 4.36 3.82
N MET A 94 5.37 4.64 4.38
CA MET A 94 4.18 3.80 4.27
C MET A 94 3.08 4.56 3.53
N ALA A 95 2.13 3.81 2.98
CA ALA A 95 0.94 4.37 2.38
C ALA A 95 -0.33 3.70 2.91
N LEU A 96 -1.29 4.47 3.41
CA LEU A 96 -2.63 4.00 3.73
C LEU A 96 -3.57 4.37 2.59
N ALA A 97 -4.24 3.37 2.01
CA ALA A 97 -5.27 3.57 1.00
C ALA A 97 -6.65 3.21 1.55
N VAL A 98 -7.62 4.07 1.30
CA VAL A 98 -9.04 3.83 1.59
C VAL A 98 -9.87 4.15 0.36
N SER A 99 -11.04 3.52 0.26
CA SER A 99 -11.94 3.74 -0.87
C SER A 99 -13.34 3.25 -0.55
N GLU A 100 -14.32 3.81 -1.23
CA GLU A 100 -15.68 3.28 -1.33
C GLU A 100 -16.08 3.28 -2.80
N LEU A 101 -16.58 2.14 -3.29
CA LEU A 101 -16.92 1.95 -4.70
C LEU A 101 -18.32 1.38 -4.80
N ASP A 102 -19.18 2.05 -5.57
CA ASP A 102 -20.45 1.50 -6.04
C ASP A 102 -20.22 0.88 -7.42
N THR A 103 -20.12 -0.44 -7.45
CA THR A 103 -19.89 -1.20 -8.68
C THR A 103 -21.08 -1.19 -9.63
N SER A 104 -22.29 -0.95 -9.12
CA SER A 104 -23.52 -0.90 -9.93
C SER A 104 -23.65 0.46 -10.61
N ALA A 105 -23.47 1.54 -9.84
CA ALA A 105 -23.48 2.90 -10.37
C ALA A 105 -22.20 3.27 -11.14
N ARG A 106 -21.13 2.49 -10.98
CA ARG A 106 -19.77 2.78 -11.49
C ARG A 106 -19.24 4.12 -10.98
N THR A 107 -19.46 4.38 -9.71
CA THR A 107 -19.01 5.58 -9.01
C THR A 107 -18.23 5.20 -7.77
N GLY A 108 -17.57 6.18 -7.16
CA GLY A 108 -16.87 5.99 -5.91
C GLY A 108 -15.71 6.94 -5.74
N TRP A 109 -14.90 6.69 -4.72
CA TRP A 109 -13.75 7.52 -4.42
C TRP A 109 -12.63 6.67 -3.81
N SER A 110 -11.41 7.19 -3.91
CA SER A 110 -10.27 6.67 -3.17
C SER A 110 -9.43 7.80 -2.61
N VAL A 111 -8.82 7.55 -1.45
CA VAL A 111 -7.84 8.43 -0.81
C VAL A 111 -6.61 7.61 -0.48
N VAL A 112 -5.43 8.17 -0.75
CA VAL A 112 -4.15 7.60 -0.36
C VAL A 112 -3.39 8.64 0.46
N VAL A 113 -3.04 8.25 1.69
CA VAL A 113 -2.12 8.96 2.56
C VAL A 113 -0.77 8.30 2.46
N ARG A 114 0.30 9.07 2.27
CA ARG A 114 1.67 8.58 2.21
C ARG A 114 2.58 9.46 3.03
N GLY A 115 3.51 8.83 3.75
CA GLY A 115 4.56 9.54 4.45
C GLY A 115 5.43 8.65 5.31
N PRO A 116 6.40 9.24 6.03
CA PRO A 116 7.25 8.51 6.94
C PRO A 116 6.42 7.94 8.09
N ALA A 117 6.74 6.70 8.45
CA ALA A 117 6.17 6.04 9.61
C ALA A 117 7.14 6.04 10.78
N ARG A 118 6.61 6.02 12.00
CA ARG A 118 7.39 5.88 13.24
C ARG A 118 6.65 5.01 14.25
N LEU A 119 7.37 4.52 15.25
CA LEU A 119 6.72 3.98 16.44
C LEU A 119 6.22 5.12 17.31
N VAL A 120 5.11 4.85 17.99
CA VAL A 120 4.72 5.60 19.17
C VAL A 120 5.62 5.17 20.33
N GLU A 121 6.21 6.14 21.01
CA GLU A 121 7.03 5.95 22.20
C GLU A 121 6.22 6.30 23.45
N ASP A 122 6.56 5.72 24.60
CA ASP A 122 5.86 6.02 25.87
C ASP A 122 5.97 7.51 26.28
N THR A 123 6.95 8.22 25.72
CA THR A 123 7.15 9.65 25.90
C THR A 123 6.26 10.52 25.02
N ASP A 124 5.57 9.95 24.02
CA ASP A 124 4.58 10.69 23.25
C ASP A 124 3.40 11.07 24.17
N PRO A 125 2.97 12.34 24.18
CA PRO A 125 1.91 12.81 25.07
C PRO A 125 0.58 12.09 24.84
N ASP A 126 0.34 11.66 23.60
CA ASP A 126 -0.91 11.04 23.15
C ASP A 126 -0.83 9.51 23.06
N ALA A 127 0.28 8.89 23.50
CA ALA A 127 0.54 7.45 23.32
C ALA A 127 -0.62 6.57 23.81
N GLY A 128 -1.15 6.85 25.00
CA GLY A 128 -2.26 6.11 25.58
C GLY A 128 -3.55 6.23 24.76
N ALA A 129 -3.86 7.42 24.24
CA ALA A 129 -5.03 7.65 23.40
C ALA A 129 -4.90 6.93 22.06
N TRP A 130 -3.72 7.02 21.43
CA TRP A 130 -3.42 6.37 20.16
C TRP A 130 -3.44 4.85 20.23
N LEU A 131 -3.03 4.26 21.35
CA LEU A 131 -3.10 2.81 21.53
C LEU A 131 -4.53 2.32 21.80
N ALA A 132 -5.38 3.16 22.40
CA ALA A 132 -6.77 2.83 22.71
C ALA A 132 -7.74 3.05 21.52
N ALA A 133 -7.42 3.97 20.61
CA ALA A 133 -8.40 4.47 19.63
C ALA A 133 -8.69 3.51 18.46
N PRO A 134 -7.72 2.92 17.73
CA PRO A 134 -8.04 1.94 16.69
C PRO A 134 -8.55 0.64 17.32
N SER A 135 -9.75 0.21 16.94
CA SER A 135 -10.34 -1.08 17.32
C SER A 135 -10.03 -2.15 16.26
N PRO A 136 -8.98 -2.98 16.42
CA PRO A 136 -8.51 -3.88 15.37
C PRO A 136 -9.47 -5.05 15.16
N TRP A 137 -9.82 -5.34 13.91
CA TRP A 137 -10.64 -6.50 13.55
C TRP A 137 -9.82 -7.78 13.49
N ALA A 138 -8.56 -7.67 13.06
CA ALA A 138 -7.65 -8.80 13.01
C ALA A 138 -7.24 -9.22 14.43
N PRO A 139 -7.31 -10.53 14.76
CA PRO A 139 -6.93 -11.04 16.07
C PRO A 139 -5.43 -10.88 16.34
N GLY A 140 -5.05 -11.09 17.60
CA GLY A 140 -3.67 -11.06 18.08
C GLY A 140 -3.34 -9.84 18.94
N GLU A 141 -2.28 -9.97 19.74
CA GLU A 141 -1.77 -8.89 20.58
C GLU A 141 -1.22 -7.76 19.72
N LYS A 142 -1.70 -6.54 19.99
CA LYS A 142 -1.32 -5.32 19.26
C LYS A 142 -0.97 -4.24 20.26
N GLU A 143 0.14 -4.46 20.95
CA GLU A 143 0.63 -3.62 22.05
C GLU A 143 1.36 -2.36 21.55
N PHE A 144 1.64 -2.29 20.24
CA PHE A 144 2.32 -1.16 19.63
C PHE A 144 1.37 -0.32 18.79
N ALA A 145 1.68 0.97 18.69
CA ALA A 145 1.10 1.86 17.69
C ALA A 145 2.18 2.34 16.73
N VAL A 146 1.82 2.37 15.45
CA VAL A 146 2.60 2.95 14.36
C VAL A 146 1.85 4.18 13.89
N VAL A 147 2.57 5.29 13.75
CA VAL A 147 2.06 6.53 13.19
C VAL A 147 2.60 6.69 11.78
N VAL A 148 1.74 6.98 10.82
CA VAL A 148 2.11 7.44 9.48
C VAL A 148 1.74 8.91 9.37
N ARG A 149 2.75 9.77 9.19
CA ARG A 149 2.51 11.21 8.98
C ARG A 149 1.92 11.44 7.59
N ALA A 150 0.82 12.19 7.51
CA ALA A 150 0.12 12.51 6.26
C ALA A 150 0.83 13.59 5.42
N ALA A 151 2.09 13.30 5.04
CA ALA A 151 2.96 14.19 4.27
C ALA A 151 2.42 14.45 2.86
N GLU A 152 1.90 13.40 2.22
CA GLU A 152 1.19 13.48 0.94
C GLU A 152 -0.20 12.86 1.11
N VAL A 153 -1.24 13.60 0.71
CA VAL A 153 -2.63 13.13 0.73
C VAL A 153 -3.21 13.39 -0.65
N THR A 154 -3.58 12.31 -1.34
CA THR A 154 -4.17 12.38 -2.67
C THR A 154 -5.53 11.70 -2.64
N GLY A 155 -6.48 12.24 -3.41
CA GLY A 155 -7.78 11.62 -3.55
C GLY A 155 -8.29 11.73 -4.96
N ARG A 156 -9.09 10.75 -5.36
CA ARG A 156 -9.71 10.69 -6.68
C ARG A 156 -11.16 10.27 -6.54
N ARG A 157 -12.02 10.83 -7.39
CA ARG A 157 -13.42 10.43 -7.50
C ARG A 157 -13.73 9.91 -8.89
N LEU A 158 -14.52 8.85 -8.91
CA LEU A 158 -15.13 8.22 -10.06
C LEU A 158 -16.58 8.69 -10.10
N ALA A 159 -16.93 9.52 -11.08
CA ALA A 159 -18.29 9.84 -11.44
C ALA A 159 -18.60 9.22 -12.80
N ARG A 160 -19.86 8.92 -13.04
CA ARG A 160 -20.31 8.59 -14.39
C ARG A 160 -20.22 9.88 -15.24
N PRO A 161 -19.65 9.82 -16.46
CA PRO A 161 -19.71 10.96 -17.38
C PRO A 161 -21.14 11.30 -17.78
#